data_AF-A0A838HMF4-F1
#
_entry.id   AF-A0A838HMF4-F1
#
_cell.length_a   1.000
_cell.length_b   1.000
_cell.length_c   1.000
_cell.angle_alpha   90.00
_cell.angle_beta   90.00
_cell.angle_gamma   90.00
#
_symmetry.space_group_name_H-M   'P 1'
#
loop_
_entity.id
_entity.type
_entity.pdbx_description
1 polymer ?
#
loop_
_entity_poly.entity_id
_entity_poly.type
_entity_poly.pdbx_seq_one_letter_code
_entity_poly.pdbx_strand_id
1 'polypeptide(L)' 'MKKLLLQLDVDRLASAFDSIVAHDAGADEVLRYAGVTPDDVAGLVGGAIFTRGPKDLANTAIFVGGGNVPAAQE' A
#
# COMPACT_ATOMS: atom_id res chain seq x y z
N MET A 1 -3.70 16.58 6.89
CA MET A 1 -2.51 15.84 6.43
C MET A 1 -2.89 15.06 5.18
N LYS A 2 -1.98 14.84 4.21
CA LYS A 2 -2.31 14.03 3.02
C LYS A 2 -2.61 12.58 3.42
N LYS A 3 -3.70 12.01 2.89
CA LYS A 3 -4.08 10.60 2.98
C LYS A 3 -3.23 9.79 2.00
N LEU A 4 -2.29 9.03 2.55
CA LEU A 4 -1.40 8.17 1.76
C LEU A 4 -1.93 6.74 1.80
N LEU A 5 -2.04 6.11 0.64
CA LEU A 5 -2.24 4.67 0.53
C LEU A 5 -0.96 4.03 -0.01
N LEU A 6 -0.39 3.07 0.73
CA LEU A 6 0.64 2.20 0.20
C LEU A 6 -0.05 0.98 -0.43
N GLN A 7 0.10 0.81 -1.74
CA GLN A 7 -0.33 -0.38 -2.46
C GLN A 7 0.87 -1.35 -2.55
N LEU A 8 0.72 -2.51 -1.92
CA LEU A 8 1.66 -3.62 -1.96
C LEU A 8 1.08 -4.69 -2.89
N ASP A 9 1.63 -4.78 -4.09
CA ASP A 9 1.15 -5.69 -5.12
C ASP A 9 2.16 -6.82 -5.33
N VAL A 10 1.70 -8.08 -5.25
CA VAL A 10 2.56 -9.26 -5.46
C VAL A 10 2.87 -9.49 -6.94
N ASP A 11 2.11 -8.88 -7.86
CA ASP A 11 2.34 -9.01 -9.29
C ASP A 11 3.50 -8.12 -9.74
N ARG A 12 4.13 -8.46 -10.88
CA ARG A 12 5.24 -7.72 -11.48
C ARG A 12 4.93 -6.23 -11.70
N LEU A 13 3.67 -5.89 -11.94
CA LEU A 13 3.19 -4.52 -12.10
C LEU A 13 2.05 -4.29 -11.13
N ALA A 14 2.09 -3.17 -10.41
CA ALA A 14 0.99 -2.78 -9.54
C ALA A 14 -0.27 -2.49 -10.37
N SER A 15 -1.40 -3.02 -9.91
CA SER A 15 -2.71 -2.84 -10.55
C SER A 15 -3.07 -1.36 -10.70
N ALA A 16 -3.25 -0.93 -11.95
CA ALA A 16 -3.76 0.41 -12.25
C ALA A 16 -5.22 0.58 -11.81
N PHE A 17 -6.00 -0.50 -11.81
CA PHE A 17 -7.38 -0.49 -11.33
C PHE A 17 -7.44 -0.10 -9.85
N ASP A 18 -6.62 -0.74 -9.01
CA ASP A 18 -6.60 -0.46 -7.57
C ASP A 18 -6.16 0.98 -7.29
N SER A 19 -5.19 1.49 -8.05
CA SER A 19 -4.74 2.88 -7.91
C SER A 19 -5.86 3.88 -8.25
N ILE A 20 -6.60 3.66 -9.35
CA ILE A 20 -7.71 4.53 -9.75
C ILE A 20 -8.80 4.50 -8.69
N VAL A 21 -9.22 3.31 -8.26
CA VAL A 21 -10.25 3.13 -7.22
C VAL A 21 -9.84 3.80 -5.91
N ALA A 22 -8.57 3.70 -5.51
CA ALA A 22 -8.07 4.34 -4.29
C ALA A 22 -8.18 5.88 -4.36
N HIS A 23 -7.84 6.47 -5.50
CA HIS A 23 -8.00 7.91 -5.71
C HIS A 23 -9.46 8.34 -5.71
N ASP A 24 -10.32 7.61 -6.42
CA ASP A 24 -11.77 7.87 -6.43
C ASP A 24 -12.40 7.71 -5.02
N ALA A 25 -11.83 6.84 -4.18
CA ALA A 25 -12.21 6.65 -2.78
C ALA A 25 -11.60 7.71 -1.82
N GLY A 26 -10.80 8.65 -2.34
CA GLY A 26 -10.30 9.80 -1.59
C GLY A 26 -8.90 9.64 -0.99
N ALA A 27 -8.06 8.77 -1.54
CA ALA A 27 -6.61 8.81 -1.30
C ALA A 27 -5.99 10.02 -2.03
N ASP A 28 -5.22 10.82 -1.30
CA ASP A 28 -4.52 11.98 -1.91
C ASP A 28 -3.32 11.52 -2.73
N GLU A 29 -2.65 10.43 -2.32
CA GLU A 29 -1.52 9.83 -3.03
C GLU A 29 -1.54 8.31 -2.85
N VAL A 30 -1.15 7.59 -3.91
CA VAL A 30 -0.96 6.13 -3.87
C VAL A 30 0.51 5.81 -4.15
N LEU A 31 1.21 5.29 -3.15
CA LEU A 31 2.59 4.81 -3.27
C LEU A 31 2.56 3.34 -3.65
N ARG A 32 3.01 3.01 -4.86
CA ARG A 32 2.82 1.69 -5.47
C ARG A 32 4.10 0.90 -5.48
N TYR A 33 4.07 -0.28 -4.88
CA TYR A 33 5.14 -1.26 -4.87
C TYR A 33 4.63 -2.53 -5.56
N ALA A 34 5.42 -3.06 -6.49
CA ALA A 34 5.08 -4.24 -7.28
C ALA A 34 6.14 -5.31 -7.05
N GLY A 35 5.77 -6.58 -7.23
CA GLY A 35 6.62 -7.73 -6.95
C GLY A 35 6.99 -7.83 -5.47
N VAL A 36 6.10 -7.38 -4.58
CA VAL A 36 6.32 -7.41 -3.13
C VAL A 36 6.32 -8.85 -2.64
N THR A 37 7.32 -9.19 -1.82
CA THR A 37 7.43 -10.48 -1.13
C THR A 37 7.26 -10.30 0.38
N PRO A 38 6.98 -11.38 1.16
CA PRO A 38 6.85 -11.28 2.61
C PRO A 38 8.06 -10.64 3.31
N ASP A 39 9.27 -10.87 2.81
CA ASP A 39 10.51 -10.31 3.38
C ASP A 39 10.58 -8.77 3.24
N ASP A 40 9.92 -8.19 2.23
CA ASP A 40 9.91 -6.75 1.99
C ASP A 40 8.92 -6.00 2.90
N VAL A 41 7.85 -6.67 3.34
CA VAL A 41 6.69 -6.07 4.00
C VAL A 41 7.09 -5.31 5.27
N ALA A 42 7.96 -5.89 6.10
CA ALA A 42 8.36 -5.28 7.36
C ALA A 42 9.04 -3.90 7.15
N GLY A 43 9.89 -3.79 6.12
CA GLY A 43 10.55 -2.53 5.77
C GLY A 43 9.57 -1.47 5.27
N LEU A 44 8.66 -1.87 4.38
CA LEU A 44 7.64 -0.98 3.80
C LEU A 44 6.64 -0.49 4.84
N VAL A 45 6.14 -1.39 5.70
CA VAL A 45 5.25 -1.05 6.83
C VAL A 45 5.98 -0.15 7.82
N GLY A 46 7.25 -0.44 8.14
CA GLY A 46 8.07 0.40 9.00
C GLY A 46 8.15 1.85 8.52
N GLY A 47 8.39 2.04 7.21
CA GLY A 47 8.38 3.37 6.58
C GLY A 47 7.02 4.07 6.66
N ALA A 48 5.92 3.32 6.62
CA ALA A 48 4.56 3.86 6.72
C ALA A 48 4.19 4.30 8.14
N ILE A 49 4.61 3.54 9.17
CA ILE A 49 4.16 3.76 10.55
C ILE A 49 5.07 4.68 11.37
N PHE A 50 6.38 4.71 11.10
CA PHE A 50 7.34 5.48 11.90
C PHE A 50 7.59 6.90 11.37
N THR A 51 6.98 7.27 10.24
CA THR A 51 7.13 8.60 9.62
C THR A 51 6.10 9.63 10.06
N ARG A 52 5.09 9.23 10.87
CA ARG A 52 4.01 10.10 11.33
C ARG A 52 3.72 9.90 12.82
N GLY A 53 3.30 10.97 13.49
CA GLY A 53 2.87 10.90 14.89
C GLY A 53 1.52 10.20 15.05
N PRO A 54 1.14 9.75 16.26
CA PRO A 54 -0.07 8.95 16.50
C PRO A 54 -1.37 9.56 15.97
N LYS A 55 -1.52 10.89 16.04
CA LYS A 55 -2.72 11.60 15.54
C LYS A 55 -2.80 11.60 14.01
N ASP A 56 -1.65 11.65 13.34
CA ASP A 56 -1.57 11.76 11.88
C ASP A 56 -1.50 10.40 11.19
N LEU A 57 -1.14 9.34 11.95
CA LEU A 57 -1.01 7.97 11.45
C LEU A 57 -2.30 7.45 10.81
N ALA A 58 -3.47 7.90 11.29
CA ALA A 58 -4.77 7.58 10.69
C ALA A 58 -4.93 8.05 9.24
N ASN A 59 -4.04 8.92 8.73
CA ASN A 59 -4.00 9.34 7.33
C ASN A 59 -3.05 8.49 6.48
N THR A 60 -2.53 7.37 7.00
CA THR A 60 -1.74 6.39 6.24
C THR A 60 -2.48 5.05 6.29
N ALA A 61 -2.69 4.44 5.13
CA ALA A 61 -3.27 3.11 5.00
C ALA A 61 -2.38 2.22 4.12
N ILE A 62 -2.56 0.91 4.25
CA ILE A 62 -1.89 -0.10 3.44
C ILE A 62 -2.97 -0.96 2.78
N PHE A 63 -2.83 -1.21 1.49
CA PHE A 63 -3.64 -2.12 0.71
C PHE A 63 -2.72 -3.18 0.10
N VAL A 64 -3.09 -4.45 0.24
CA VAL A 64 -2.37 -5.59 -0.33
C VAL A 64 -3.22 -6.16 -1.46
N GLY A 65 -2.62 -6.35 -2.63
CA GLY A 65 -3.30 -6.79 -3.84
C GLY A 65 -2.44 -7.67 -4.73
N GLY A 66 -2.91 -7.88 -5.95
CA GLY A 66 -2.30 -8.74 -6.97
C GLY A 66 -3.16 -9.95 -7.32
N GLY A 67 -2.99 -10.46 -8.54
CA GLY A 67 -3.75 -11.57 -9.09
C GLY A 67 -3.37 -12.93 -8.52
N ASN A 68 -2.16 -13.07 -7.97
CA ASN A 68 -1.74 -14.28 -7.26
C ASN A 68 -2.23 -14.27 -5.80
N VAL A 69 -3.50 -14.62 -5.60
CA VAL A 69 -4.16 -14.63 -4.29
C VAL A 69 -3.38 -15.40 -3.21
N PRO A 70 -2.84 -16.62 -3.46
CA PRO A 70 -2.01 -17.30 -2.48
C PRO A 70 -0.83 -16.48 -1.97
N ALA A 71 -0.11 -15.78 -2.86
CA ALA A 71 1.03 -14.95 -2.45
C ALA A 71 0.60 -13.69 -1.69
N ALA A 72 -0.61 -13.16 -1.95
CA ALA A 72 -1.14 -11.98 -1.28
C ALA A 72 -1.76 -12.27 0.11
N GLN A 73 -1.89 -13.55 0.50
CA GLN A 73 -2.51 -13.99 1.76
C GLN A 73 -1.52 -14.67 2.74
N GLU A 74 -0.24 -14.76 2.37
CA GLU A 74 0.84 -15.30 3.20
C GLU A 74 1.33 -14.25 4.21
#